data_AF-A0A3M1SLX9-F1
#
_entry.id   AF-A0A3M1SLX9-F1
#
_cell.length_a   1.000
_cell.length_b   1.000
_cell.length_c   1.000
_cell.angle_alpha   90.00
_cell.angle_beta   90.00
_cell.angle_gamma   90.00
#
_symmetry.space_group_name_H-M   'P 1'
#
loop_
_entity.id
_entity.type
_entity.pdbx_description
1 polymer ?
#
loop_
_entity_poly.entity_id
_entity_poly.type
_entity_poly.pdbx_seq_one_letter_code
_entity_poly.pdbx_strand_id
1 'polypeptide(L)' 'MFGLGMPELIVILIIVVVLFGASRLPELGKGIGQAIKNFKKATTEPDEIDVTPKKPVEDSKAAETKEADQTSREKAG' A
#
# COMPACT_ATOMS: atom_id res chain seq x y z
N MET A 1 -19.03 5.78 -29.73
CA MET A 1 -19.48 4.37 -29.64
C MET A 1 -18.67 3.71 -28.54
N PHE A 2 -19.31 3.47 -27.38
CA PHE A 2 -18.79 2.79 -26.16
C PHE A 2 -17.30 3.02 -25.83
N GLY A 3 -17.00 4.20 -25.27
CA GLY A 3 -15.77 4.37 -24.50
C GLY A 3 -15.98 3.68 -23.16
N LEU A 4 -15.14 2.70 -22.83
CA LEU A 4 -15.08 2.15 -21.47
C LEU A 4 -14.64 3.28 -20.54
N GLY A 5 -15.61 3.94 -19.93
CA GLY A 5 -15.38 4.99 -18.96
C GLY A 5 -15.01 4.39 -17.61
N MET A 6 -14.59 5.27 -16.71
CA MET A 6 -14.43 4.91 -15.30
C MET A 6 -15.69 4.26 -14.68
N PRO A 7 -16.93 4.69 -14.99
CA PRO A 7 -18.13 4.05 -14.45
C PRO A 7 -18.26 2.57 -14.83
N GLU A 8 -18.02 2.22 -16.09
CA GLU A 8 -18.11 0.85 -16.58
C GLU A 8 -17.04 -0.05 -15.94
N LEU A 9 -15.82 0.45 -15.78
CA LEU A 9 -14.75 -0.29 -15.09
C LEU A 9 -15.09 -0.57 -13.61
N ILE A 10 -15.74 0.37 -12.92
CA ILE A 10 -16.19 0.16 -11.54
C ILE A 10 -17.26 -0.93 -11.47
N VAL A 11 -18.23 -0.95 -12.39
CA VAL A 11 -19.26 -2.00 -12.43
C VAL A 11 -18.63 -3.38 -12.64
N ILE A 12 -17.68 -3.49 -13.57
CA ILE A 12 -16.93 -4.75 -13.80
C ILE A 12 -16.15 -5.14 -12.55
N LEU A 13 -15.47 -4.19 -11.91
CA LEU A 13 -14.71 -4.45 -10.68
C LEU A 13 -15.63 -4.99 -9.57
N ILE A 14 -16.83 -4.41 -9.39
CA ILE A 14 -17.81 -4.89 -8.41
C ILE A 14 -18.21 -6.34 -8.72
N ILE A 15 -18.49 -6.67 -9.98
CA ILE A 15 -18.84 -8.04 -10.37
C ILE A 15 -17.70 -9.01 -10.04
N VAL A 16 -16.46 -8.66 -10.35
CA VAL A 16 -15.26 -9.46 -10.03
C VAL A 16 -15.13 -9.64 -8.52
N VAL A 17 -15.31 -8.58 -7.73
CA VAL A 17 -15.28 -8.63 -6.26
C VAL A 17 -16.37 -9.56 -5.71
N VAL A 18 -17.57 -9.57 -6.30
CA VAL A 18 -18.66 -10.46 -5.87
C VAL A 18 -18.35 -11.92 -6.19
N LEU A 19 -17.80 -12.21 -7.38
CA LEU A 19 -17.49 -13.58 -7.81
C LEU A 19 -16.31 -14.18 -7.05
N PHE A 20 -15.23 -13.42 -6.89
CA PHE A 20 -13.99 -13.90 -6.27
C PHE A 20 -13.92 -13.59 -4.77
N GLY A 21 -14.73 -12.64 -4.29
CA GLY A 21 -14.67 -12.11 -2.93
C GLY A 21 -13.66 -10.97 -2.78
N ALA A 22 -14.00 -9.98 -1.94
CA ALA A 22 -13.14 -8.81 -1.67
C ALA A 22 -11.77 -9.17 -1.10
N SER A 23 -11.63 -10.33 -0.45
CA SER A 23 -10.37 -10.78 0.15
C SER A 23 -9.39 -11.38 -0.86
N ARG A 24 -9.84 -11.89 -2.01
CA ARG A 24 -8.97 -12.60 -2.97
C ARG A 24 -8.16 -11.64 -3.84
N LEU A 25 -8.74 -10.52 -4.24
CA LEU A 25 -8.04 -9.48 -5.01
C LEU A 25 -6.76 -8.96 -4.32
N PRO A 26 -6.78 -8.54 -3.04
CA PRO A 26 -5.58 -8.09 -2.36
C PRO A 26 -4.59 -9.23 -2.07
N GLU A 27 -5.07 -10.44 -1.85
CA GLU A 27 -4.22 -11.63 -1.67
C GLU A 27 -3.40 -11.93 -2.94
N LEU A 28 -4.05 -11.93 -4.11
CA LEU A 28 -3.40 -12.07 -5.41
C LEU A 28 -2.49 -10.87 -5.73
N GLY A 29 -2.95 -9.66 -5.42
CA GLY A 29 -2.19 -8.43 -5.63
C GLY A 29 -0.89 -8.38 -4.83
N LYS A 30 -0.86 -8.91 -3.59
CA LYS A 30 0.36 -9.02 -2.79
C LYS A 30 1.42 -9.90 -3.47
N GLY A 31 1.03 -11.07 -3.96
CA GLY A 31 1.93 -11.99 -4.65
C GLY A 31 2.48 -11.39 -5.95
N ILE A 32 1.60 -10.83 -6.79
CA ILE A 32 1.99 -10.18 -8.05
C ILE A 32 2.88 -8.94 -7.77
N GLY A 33 2.52 -8.13 -6.78
CA GLY A 33 3.29 -6.93 -6.40
C GLY A 33 4.69 -7.26 -5.91
N GLN A 34 4.84 -8.32 -5.11
CA GLN A 34 6.15 -8.82 -4.69
C GLN A 34 6.97 -9.33 -5.87
N ALA A 35 6.34 -10.07 -6.80
CA ALA A 35 7.00 -10.56 -8.00
C ALA A 35 7.49 -9.40 -8.88
N ILE A 36 6.65 -8.40 -9.15
CA ILE A 36 7.02 -7.21 -9.93
C ILE A 36 8.14 -6.43 -9.23
N LYS A 37 8.07 -6.27 -7.90
CA LYS A 37 9.10 -5.58 -7.11
C LYS A 37 10.45 -6.28 -7.23
N ASN A 38 10.47 -7.60 -7.07
CA ASN A 38 11.69 -8.41 -7.16
C ASN A 38 12.23 -8.44 -8.59
N PHE A 39 11.35 -8.55 -9.59
CA PHE A 39 11.72 -8.47 -11.01
C PHE A 39 12.37 -7.12 -11.34
N LYS A 40 11.75 -6.01 -10.90
CA LYS A 40 12.31 -4.67 -11.11
C LYS A 40 13.66 -4.51 -10.41
N LYS A 41 13.83 -5.05 -9.19
CA LYS A 41 15.10 -5.03 -8.46
C LYS A 41 16.19 -5.77 -9.24
N ALA A 42 15.91 -6.99 -9.68
CA ALA A 42 16.84 -7.82 -10.46
C ALA A 42 17.20 -7.22 -11.84
N THR A 43 16.29 -6.48 -12.47
CA THR A 43 16.55 -5.82 -13.75
C THR A 43 17.26 -4.47 -13.61
N THR A 44 17.08 -3.77 -12.47
CA THR A 44 17.62 -2.41 -12.29
C THR A 44 18.98 -2.41 -11.57
N GLU A 45 19.25 -3.38 -10.72
CA GLU A 45 20.52 -3.49 -9.99
C GLU A 45 21.48 -4.43 -10.74
N PRO A 46 22.62 -3.94 -11.27
CA PRO A 46 23.69 -4.84 -11.69
C PRO A 46 24.23 -5.62 -10.49
N ASP A 47 24.78 -6.82 -10.70
CA ASP A 47 25.23 -7.78 -9.67
C ASP A 47 26.24 -7.18 -8.65
N GLU A 48 25.77 -6.36 -7.71
CA GLU A 48 26.51 -6.00 -6.51
C GLU A 48 26.06 -6.93 -5.39
N ILE A 49 27.02 -7.70 -4.87
CA ILE A 49 26.89 -8.51 -3.66
C ILE A 49 26.60 -7.54 -2.51
N ASP A 50 25.32 -7.31 -2.21
CA ASP A 50 24.87 -6.40 -1.15
C ASP A 50 25.11 -7.04 0.22
N VAL A 51 26.28 -6.79 0.81
CA VAL A 51 26.65 -7.15 2.20
C VAL A 51 26.17 -6.12 3.23
N THR A 52 25.26 -5.21 2.88
CA THR A 52 24.73 -4.23 3.84
C THR A 52 23.60 -4.85 4.68
N PRO A 53 23.71 -4.90 6.02
CA PRO A 53 22.63 -5.39 6.86
C PRO A 53 21.43 -4.44 6.72
N LYS A 54 20.34 -4.97 6.16
CA LYS A 54 19.09 -4.24 5.93
C LYS A 54 18.54 -3.73 7.26
N LYS A 55 18.75 -2.44 7.54
CA LYS A 55 18.17 -1.72 8.67
C LYS A 55 16.65 -1.88 8.65
N PRO A 56 15.97 -2.15 9.79
CA PRO A 56 14.52 -2.30 9.81
C PRO A 56 13.91 -0.97 9.39
N VAL A 57 13.23 -0.95 8.24
CA VAL A 57 12.39 0.17 7.85
C VAL A 57 11.16 0.15 8.73
N GLU A 58 11.08 1.14 9.61
CA GLU A 58 9.92 1.49 10.42
C GLU A 58 8.65 1.53 9.58
N ASP A 59 7.73 0.59 9.84
CA ASP A 59 6.32 0.69 9.50
C ASP A 59 5.68 1.81 10.34
N SER A 60 5.96 3.06 9.98
CA SER A 60 5.13 4.19 10.38
C SER A 60 4.03 4.37 9.35
N LYS A 61 2.80 3.95 9.69
CA LYS A 61 1.56 4.78 9.64
C LYS A 61 0.29 3.91 9.69
N ALA A 62 -0.16 3.62 10.90
CA ALA A 62 -1.57 3.38 11.20
C ALA A 62 -1.83 3.58 12.71
N ALA A 63 -2.17 4.81 13.11
CA ALA A 63 -3.12 5.12 14.21
C ALA A 63 -3.05 6.62 14.55
N GLU A 64 -3.71 7.42 13.73
CA GLU A 64 -4.11 8.77 14.09
C GLU A 64 -5.43 8.66 14.88
N THR A 65 -5.36 8.64 16.21
CA THR A 65 -6.47 8.99 17.10
C THR A 65 -5.89 9.35 18.47
N LYS A 66 -5.81 10.67 18.74
CA LYS A 66 -6.13 11.33 20.02
C LYS A 66 -5.83 12.81 19.86
N GLU A 67 -6.84 13.52 19.37
CA GLU A 67 -7.10 14.91 19.76
C GLU A 67 -7.22 15.03 21.29
N ALA A 68 -6.94 16.25 21.75
CA ALA A 68 -7.31 16.87 23.03
C ALA A 68 -6.27 16.88 24.15
N ASP A 69 -5.84 18.12 24.40
CA ASP A 69 -5.62 18.72 25.73
C ASP A 69 -4.19 18.75 26.27
N GLN A 70 -3.46 19.82 25.90
CA GLN A 70 -2.50 20.49 26.79
C GLN A 70 -2.16 21.90 26.28
N THR A 71 -3.21 22.71 26.07
CA THR A 71 -3.10 24.18 26.04
C THR A 71 -3.67 24.71 27.34
N SER A 72 -2.89 24.66 28.43
CA SER A 72 -3.07 25.51 29.63
C SER A 72 -2.09 25.11 30.72
N ARG A 73 -0.90 25.72 30.74
CA ARG A 73 -0.07 26.00 31.95
C ARG A 73 1.24 26.68 31.56
N GLU A 74 1.17 27.87 30.95
CA GLU A 74 2.36 28.74 30.85
C GLU A 74 2.01 30.24 30.94
N LYS A 75 0.96 30.58 31.69
CA LYS A 75 0.72 31.97 32.13
C LYS A 75 0.07 31.98 33.50
N ALA A 76 0.88 31.85 34.55
CA ALA A 76 0.73 32.46 35.88
C ALA A 76 1.68 31.72 36.84
N GLY A 77 2.76 32.41 37.23
CA GLY A 77 3.77 31.96 38.18
C GLY A 77 4.90 32.95 38.21
#